data_AF-A0A5E6NE50-F1
#
_entry.id   AF-A0A5E6NE50-F1
#
_cell.length_a   1.000
_cell.length_b   1.000
_cell.length_c   1.000
_cell.angle_alpha   90.00
_cell.angle_beta   90.00
_cell.angle_gamma   90.00
#
_symmetry.space_group_name_H-M   'P 1'
#
loop_
_entity.id
_entity.type
_entity.pdbx_description
1 polymer ?
#
loop_
_entity_poly.entity_id
_entity_poly.type
_entity_poly.pdbx_seq_one_letter_code
_entity_poly.pdbx_strand_id
1 'polypeptide(L)'
;MAPKLKKKICKNIVNSNRINQENNIENLKEKIIFPYIYNKNNEAILIKEKYFSDNFPSAYKHLSKHKCDLGLRDKGNGKYPAWYAFGRTQSLGIIKCKLLFPRMVKKGFVAEISNDPNLYFYNGMSAYLKGEGNLQELKKLLTSETTWQYIENKCKYYASGYLD
;
A
#
# COMPACT_ATOMS: atom_id res chain seq x y z
N MET A 1 -0.03 30.42 17.83
CA MET A 1 1.17 29.76 17.28
C MET A 1 0.85 28.29 17.03
N ALA A 2 0.69 27.86 15.77
CA ALA A 2 0.45 26.45 15.45
C ALA A 2 1.78 25.68 15.54
N PRO A 3 1.82 24.50 16.17
CA PRO A 3 3.06 23.75 16.31
C PRO A 3 3.56 23.38 14.92
N LYS A 4 4.85 23.64 14.67
CA LYS A 4 5.61 23.14 13.53
C LYS A 4 5.65 21.60 13.60
N LEU A 5 4.53 20.92 13.34
CA LEU A 5 4.60 19.57 12.82
C LEU A 5 5.40 19.72 11.52
N LYS A 6 6.60 19.14 11.45
CA LYS A 6 7.25 18.83 10.18
C LYS A 6 6.30 17.91 9.42
N LYS A 7 5.28 18.47 8.75
CA LYS A 7 4.27 17.73 8.00
C LYS A 7 4.99 17.16 6.78
N LYS A 8 5.54 15.95 6.91
CA LYS A 8 5.98 15.20 5.73
C LYS A 8 4.73 14.77 4.99
N ILE A 9 4.45 15.42 3.86
CA ILE A 9 3.39 15.01 2.93
C ILE A 9 3.76 13.69 2.24
N CYS A 10 5.05 13.32 2.23
CA CYS A 10 5.49 12.06 1.66
C CYS A 10 5.53 10.94 2.71
N LYS A 11 5.07 9.75 2.32
CA LYS A 11 5.11 8.53 3.13
C LYS A 11 5.98 7.46 2.47
N ASN A 12 6.47 6.52 3.26
CA ASN A 12 7.13 5.31 2.75
C ASN A 12 6.05 4.38 2.18
N ILE A 13 6.28 3.84 1.00
CA ILE A 13 5.39 2.86 0.38
C ILE A 13 6.21 1.71 -0.20
N VAL A 14 5.65 0.52 -0.27
CA VAL A 14 6.24 -0.65 -0.94
C VAL A 14 5.26 -1.28 -1.92
N ASN A 15 5.76 -1.74 -3.07
CA ASN A 15 4.99 -2.61 -3.95
C ASN A 15 5.07 -4.05 -3.44
N SER A 16 4.00 -4.56 -2.84
CA SER A 16 4.02 -5.90 -2.23
C SER A 16 4.28 -7.03 -3.25
N ASN A 17 4.04 -6.81 -4.55
CA ASN A 17 4.38 -7.81 -5.56
C ASN A 17 5.88 -7.96 -5.78
N ARG A 18 6.70 -6.98 -5.38
CA ARG A 18 8.16 -7.01 -5.53
C ARG A 18 8.86 -7.77 -4.42
N ILE A 19 8.15 -8.19 -3.38
CA ILE A 19 8.72 -8.96 -2.26
C ILE A 19 9.37 -10.26 -2.75
N ASN A 20 8.83 -10.89 -3.81
CA ASN A 20 9.44 -12.08 -4.41
C ASN A 20 10.77 -11.83 -5.14
N GLN A 21 11.14 -10.58 -5.40
CA GLN A 21 12.38 -10.22 -6.09
C GLN A 21 13.48 -9.83 -5.11
N GLU A 22 13.10 -9.33 -3.93
CA GLU A 22 13.99 -8.81 -2.90
C GLU A 22 13.32 -9.05 -1.55
N ASN A 23 13.98 -9.86 -0.71
CA ASN A 23 13.45 -10.29 0.59
C ASN A 23 13.62 -9.21 1.67
N ASN A 24 14.23 -8.07 1.34
CA ASN A 24 14.37 -6.92 2.24
C ASN A 24 13.42 -5.77 1.86
N ILE A 25 12.40 -5.56 2.70
CA ILE A 25 11.45 -4.45 2.57
C ILE A 25 12.15 -3.08 2.46
N GLU A 26 13.27 -2.86 3.15
CA GLU A 26 13.99 -1.58 3.14
C GLU A 26 14.48 -1.22 1.73
N ASN A 27 14.94 -2.20 0.96
CA ASN A 27 15.42 -2.01 -0.41
C ASN A 27 14.28 -1.72 -1.39
N LEU A 28 13.04 -2.06 -1.02
CA LEU A 28 11.84 -1.85 -1.83
C LEU A 28 11.09 -0.56 -1.48
N LYS A 29 11.58 0.24 -0.51
CA LYS A 29 10.90 1.46 -0.06
C LYS A 29 10.96 2.55 -1.12
N GLU A 30 9.79 3.02 -1.51
CA GLU A 30 9.58 4.19 -2.36
C GLU A 30 8.93 5.33 -1.55
N LYS A 31 8.82 6.50 -2.17
CA LYS A 31 8.10 7.64 -1.60
C LYS A 31 6.83 7.92 -2.38
N ILE A 32 5.73 8.11 -1.67
CA ILE A 32 4.45 8.55 -2.24
C ILE A 32 4.03 9.89 -1.65
N ILE A 33 3.49 10.78 -2.47
CA ILE A 33 2.77 11.96 -1.98
C ILE A 33 1.45 11.48 -1.38
N PHE A 34 1.25 11.74 -0.09
CA PHE A 34 0.12 11.27 0.69
C PHE A 34 -0.79 12.44 1.06
N PRO A 35 -1.81 12.76 0.24
CA PRO A 35 -2.65 13.96 0.42
C PRO A 35 -3.72 13.78 1.50
N TYR A 36 -3.40 13.06 2.57
CA TYR A 36 -4.30 12.76 3.68
C TYR A 36 -3.64 13.12 5.01
N ILE A 37 -4.48 13.50 5.98
CA ILE A 37 -4.11 13.67 7.38
C ILE A 37 -4.92 12.71 8.24
N TYR A 38 -4.36 12.26 9.35
CA TYR A 38 -5.10 11.45 10.31
C TYR A 38 -5.82 12.34 11.31
N ASN A 39 -7.10 12.07 11.55
CA ASN A 39 -7.83 12.71 12.64
C ASN A 39 -7.52 12.03 13.99
N LYS A 40 -8.20 12.46 15.06
CA LYS A 40 -8.01 11.92 16.42
C LYS A 40 -8.33 10.42 16.53
N ASN A 41 -9.12 9.87 15.60
CA ASN A 41 -9.55 8.48 15.56
C ASN A 41 -8.68 7.63 14.61
N ASN A 42 -7.55 8.15 14.11
CA ASN A 42 -6.69 7.52 13.10
C ASN A 42 -7.38 7.27 11.74
N GLU A 43 -8.42 8.02 11.42
CA GLU A 43 -9.07 7.96 10.11
C GLU A 43 -8.35 8.90 9.13
N ALA A 44 -8.09 8.42 7.92
CA ALA A 44 -7.44 9.21 6.88
C ALA A 44 -8.46 10.18 6.24
N ILE A 45 -8.23 11.48 6.46
CA ILE A 45 -9.03 12.57 5.92
C ILE A 45 -8.28 13.23 4.78
N LEU A 46 -8.90 13.31 3.61
CA LEU A 46 -8.33 13.99 2.44
C LEU A 46 -8.12 15.48 2.75
N ILE A 47 -6.93 15.99 2.44
CA ILE A 47 -6.63 17.41 2.60
C ILE A 47 -7.43 18.20 1.55
N LYS A 48 -8.10 19.29 1.97
CA LYS A 48 -8.81 20.20 1.05
C LYS A 48 -7.84 20.89 0.10
N GLU A 49 -8.24 21.10 -1.15
CA GLU A 49 -7.33 21.55 -2.22
C GLU A 49 -6.63 22.87 -1.89
N LYS A 50 -7.38 23.88 -1.42
CA LYS A 50 -6.81 25.17 -0.98
C LYS A 50 -5.77 24.99 0.12
N TYR A 51 -6.05 24.15 1.11
CA TYR A 51 -5.07 23.87 2.17
C TYR A 51 -3.84 23.15 1.59
N PHE A 52 -4.03 22.23 0.65
CA PHE A 52 -2.95 21.47 0.03
C PHE A 52 -2.03 22.37 -0.80
N SER A 53 -2.57 23.27 -1.62
CA SER A 53 -1.80 24.24 -2.40
C SER A 53 -1.03 25.20 -1.51
N ASP A 54 -1.65 25.70 -0.45
CA ASP A 54 -1.07 26.75 0.40
C ASP A 54 0.04 26.19 1.31
N ASN A 55 -0.12 24.95 1.79
CA ASN A 55 0.80 24.37 2.79
C ASN A 55 1.83 23.39 2.19
N PHE A 56 1.59 22.87 0.98
CA PHE A 56 2.48 21.92 0.31
C PHE A 56 2.65 22.26 -1.19
N PRO A 57 3.06 23.49 -1.54
CA PRO A 57 3.05 23.99 -2.92
C PRO A 57 3.88 23.13 -3.88
N SER A 58 5.01 22.59 -3.45
CA SER A 58 5.85 21.73 -4.29
C SER A 58 5.18 20.38 -4.62
N ALA A 59 4.52 19.76 -3.64
CA ALA A 59 3.80 18.50 -3.84
C ALA A 59 2.55 18.72 -4.70
N TYR A 60 1.81 19.81 -4.44
CA TYR A 60 0.68 20.22 -5.26
C TYR A 60 1.11 20.45 -6.71
N LYS A 61 2.17 21.24 -6.94
CA LYS A 61 2.73 21.50 -8.28
C LYS A 61 3.15 20.20 -8.98
N HIS A 62 3.77 19.27 -8.27
CA HIS A 62 4.15 17.97 -8.83
C HIS A 62 2.92 17.18 -9.30
N LEU A 63 1.90 17.02 -8.44
CA LEU A 63 0.69 16.31 -8.82
C LEU A 63 -0.07 17.03 -9.96
N SER A 64 -0.08 18.36 -9.98
CA SER A 64 -0.75 19.14 -11.02
C SER A 64 -0.13 18.91 -12.41
N LYS A 65 1.19 18.68 -12.49
CA LYS A 65 1.85 18.29 -13.75
C LYS A 65 1.37 16.94 -14.28
N HIS A 66 0.97 16.05 -13.38
CA HIS A 66 0.46 14.71 -13.71
C HIS A 66 -1.07 14.63 -13.67
N LYS A 67 -1.79 15.76 -13.62
CA LYS A 67 -3.24 15.79 -13.45
C LYS A 67 -3.99 15.03 -14.54
N CYS A 68 -3.49 15.07 -15.79
CA CYS A 68 -4.05 14.29 -16.89
C CYS A 68 -3.90 12.78 -16.65
N ASP A 69 -2.69 12.30 -16.32
CA ASP A 69 -2.41 10.89 -16.00
C ASP A 69 -3.27 10.40 -14.83
N LEU A 70 -3.39 11.24 -13.80
CA LEU A 70 -4.23 11.00 -12.63
C LEU A 70 -5.72 10.90 -13.02
N GLY A 71 -6.16 11.64 -14.04
CA GLY A 71 -7.52 11.56 -14.58
C GLY A 71 -7.80 10.25 -15.33
N LEU A 72 -6.77 9.57 -15.84
CA LEU A 72 -6.91 8.30 -16.58
C LEU A 72 -7.07 7.06 -15.67
N ARG A 73 -6.93 7.24 -14.34
CA ARG A 73 -7.19 6.16 -13.38
C ARG A 73 -8.60 5.60 -13.53
N ASP A 74 -8.76 4.32 -13.22
CA ASP A 74 -10.00 3.57 -13.44
C ASP A 74 -10.54 3.73 -14.88
N LYS A 75 -9.62 3.74 -15.85
CA LYS A 75 -9.90 3.92 -17.29
C LYS A 75 -10.63 5.25 -17.59
N GLY A 76 -10.37 6.30 -16.81
CA GLY A 76 -11.03 7.60 -16.95
C GLY A 76 -12.39 7.71 -16.27
N ASN A 77 -12.89 6.63 -15.66
CA ASN A 77 -14.24 6.57 -15.06
C ASN A 77 -14.23 6.75 -13.54
N GLY A 78 -13.07 7.01 -12.94
CA GLY A 78 -12.90 7.14 -11.51
C GLY A 78 -13.63 8.36 -10.94
N LYS A 79 -14.59 8.15 -10.04
CA LYS A 79 -15.24 9.22 -9.27
C LYS A 79 -14.52 9.37 -7.94
N TYR A 80 -13.72 10.43 -7.83
CA TYR A 80 -12.93 10.71 -6.64
C TYR A 80 -13.35 12.01 -5.95
N PRO A 81 -13.22 12.11 -4.62
CA PRO A 81 -13.54 13.34 -3.87
C PRO A 81 -12.65 14.54 -4.26
N ALA A 82 -11.45 14.29 -4.80
CA ALA A 82 -10.62 15.29 -5.46
C ALA A 82 -9.75 14.61 -6.52
N TRP A 83 -9.25 15.39 -7.49
CA TRP A 83 -8.44 14.87 -8.60
C TRP A 83 -7.11 14.22 -8.15
N TYR A 84 -6.59 14.63 -6.99
CA TYR A 84 -5.38 14.09 -6.36
C TYR A 84 -5.64 12.98 -5.33
N ALA A 85 -6.90 12.60 -5.08
CA ALA A 85 -7.20 11.50 -4.16
C ALA A 85 -6.71 10.16 -4.72
N PHE A 86 -6.35 9.24 -3.82
CA PHE A 86 -5.97 7.88 -4.20
C PHE A 86 -7.19 7.11 -4.74
N GLY A 87 -6.96 6.28 -5.76
CA GLY A 87 -8.01 5.43 -6.32
C GLY A 87 -8.38 4.22 -5.45
N ARG A 88 -7.55 3.87 -4.46
CA ARG A 88 -7.82 2.79 -3.49
C ARG A 88 -7.49 3.26 -2.09
N THR A 89 -8.28 2.79 -1.12
CA THR A 89 -8.19 3.20 0.29
C THR A 89 -7.58 2.12 1.20
N GLN A 90 -7.26 0.95 0.65
CA GLN A 90 -6.84 -0.26 1.39
C GLN A 90 -5.62 -0.02 2.30
N SER A 91 -4.67 0.82 1.88
CA SER A 91 -3.49 1.16 2.68
C SER A 91 -3.65 2.44 3.51
N LEU A 92 -4.81 3.10 3.51
CA LEU A 92 -5.00 4.35 4.27
C LEU A 92 -5.08 4.11 5.79
N GLY A 93 -5.55 2.94 6.21
CA GLY A 93 -5.60 2.58 7.63
C GLY A 93 -4.21 2.43 8.24
N ILE A 94 -4.02 2.93 9.47
CA ILE A 94 -2.79 2.71 10.23
C ILE A 94 -2.84 1.30 10.82
N ILE A 95 -2.01 0.41 10.28
CA ILE A 95 -1.82 -0.95 10.76
C ILE A 95 -0.39 -1.05 11.28
N LYS A 96 -0.21 -1.37 12.57
CA LYS A 96 1.10 -1.43 13.23
C LYS A 96 1.95 -2.60 12.73
N CYS A 97 1.36 -3.79 12.73
CA CYS A 97 2.03 -5.02 12.33
C CYS A 97 1.25 -5.66 11.19
N LYS A 98 1.89 -5.87 10.05
CA LYS A 98 1.26 -6.41 8.85
C LYS A 98 2.20 -7.37 8.12
N LEU A 99 1.65 -8.48 7.65
CA LEU A 99 2.27 -9.37 6.69
C LEU A 99 1.95 -8.86 5.29
N LEU A 100 2.96 -8.61 4.47
CA LEU A 100 2.86 -8.19 3.09
C LEU A 100 3.18 -9.36 2.17
N PHE A 101 2.37 -9.57 1.14
CA PHE A 101 2.60 -10.63 0.17
C PHE A 101 2.08 -10.23 -1.22
N PRO A 102 2.64 -10.80 -2.30
CA PRO A 102 2.16 -10.57 -3.66
C PRO A 102 0.70 -10.97 -3.81
N ARG A 103 -0.01 -10.30 -4.73
CA ARG A 103 -1.33 -10.77 -5.17
C ARG A 103 -1.23 -12.08 -5.94
N MET A 104 -0.34 -12.09 -6.93
CA MET A 104 -0.10 -13.24 -7.79
C MET A 104 1.23 -13.90 -7.42
N VAL A 105 1.24 -15.23 -7.32
CA VAL A 105 2.35 -16.00 -6.77
C VAL A 105 2.85 -17.10 -7.72
N LYS A 106 4.07 -17.56 -7.45
CA LYS A 106 4.71 -18.75 -8.04
C LYS A 106 5.22 -19.64 -6.92
N LYS A 107 5.64 -20.87 -7.25
CA LYS A 107 6.24 -21.77 -6.26
C LYS A 107 7.44 -21.06 -5.61
N GLY A 108 7.50 -21.12 -4.28
CA GLY A 108 8.54 -20.44 -3.51
C GLY A 108 8.35 -18.93 -3.35
N PHE A 109 7.12 -18.41 -3.54
CA PHE A 109 6.84 -17.02 -3.19
C PHE A 109 7.12 -16.76 -1.71
N VAL A 110 7.45 -15.51 -1.40
CA VAL A 110 7.76 -15.05 -0.05
C VAL A 110 6.75 -14.03 0.42
N ALA A 111 6.68 -13.89 1.74
CA ALA A 111 5.87 -12.89 2.43
C ALA A 111 6.72 -12.25 3.52
N GLU A 112 6.55 -10.94 3.76
CA GLU A 112 7.39 -10.21 4.72
C GLU A 112 6.57 -9.43 5.74
N ILE A 113 7.04 -9.44 6.99
CA ILE A 113 6.36 -8.75 8.09
C ILE A 113 6.98 -7.37 8.27
N SER A 114 6.13 -6.35 8.31
CA SER A 114 6.53 -5.01 8.70
C SER A 114 5.87 -4.62 10.01
N ASN A 115 6.71 -4.13 10.93
CA ASN A 115 6.31 -3.52 12.19
C ASN A 115 6.25 -1.97 12.10
N ASP A 116 6.44 -1.40 10.90
CA ASP A 116 6.40 0.05 10.69
C ASP A 116 4.94 0.49 10.40
N PRO A 117 4.26 1.18 11.34
CA PRO A 117 2.92 1.71 11.11
C PRO A 117 2.87 2.77 10.00
N ASN A 118 4.01 3.36 9.65
CA ASN A 118 4.14 4.37 8.59
C ASN A 118 4.57 3.80 7.24
N LEU A 119 4.69 2.47 7.11
CA LEU A 119 4.89 1.81 5.83
C LEU A 119 3.54 1.49 5.18
N TYR A 120 3.30 2.12 4.04
CA TYR A 120 2.16 1.90 3.17
C TYR A 120 2.50 0.84 2.12
N PHE A 121 1.50 0.31 1.43
CA PHE A 121 1.73 -0.63 0.34
C PHE A 121 0.74 -0.45 -0.82
N TYR A 122 1.13 -0.96 -1.99
CA TYR A 122 0.28 -1.01 -3.19
C TYR A 122 0.55 -2.26 -4.02
N ASN A 123 -0.33 -2.52 -4.99
CA ASN A 123 -0.27 -3.58 -6.00
C ASN A 123 -0.24 -5.04 -5.52
N GLY A 124 -0.13 -5.35 -4.23
CA GLY A 124 -0.35 -6.69 -3.67
C GLY A 124 -1.32 -6.72 -2.51
N MET A 125 -1.07 -7.59 -1.52
CA MET A 125 -1.97 -7.84 -0.40
C MET A 125 -1.26 -7.66 0.96
N SER A 126 -2.08 -7.52 2.00
CA SER A 126 -1.60 -7.53 3.38
C SER A 126 -2.57 -8.26 4.30
N ALA A 127 -2.04 -8.95 5.30
CA ALA A 127 -2.81 -9.50 6.42
C ALA A 127 -2.34 -8.89 7.74
N TYR A 128 -3.26 -8.74 8.69
CA TYR A 128 -2.97 -8.30 10.05
C TYR A 128 -3.92 -9.02 11.02
N LEU A 129 -3.50 -9.14 12.26
CA LEU A 129 -4.30 -9.79 13.30
C LEU A 129 -5.24 -8.77 13.95
N LYS A 130 -6.50 -9.15 14.14
CA LYS A 130 -7.49 -8.38 14.90
C LYS A 130 -7.60 -8.82 16.36
N GLY A 131 -7.14 -10.03 16.68
CA GLY A 131 -7.18 -10.62 18.01
C GLY A 131 -5.90 -11.41 18.28
N GLU A 132 -6.04 -12.49 19.04
CA GLU A 132 -4.92 -13.40 19.33
C GLU A 132 -4.40 -14.08 18.07
N GLY A 133 -3.10 -14.40 18.08
CA GLY A 133 -2.43 -15.10 16.99
C GLY A 133 -1.02 -14.57 16.76
N ASN A 134 -0.37 -15.15 15.75
CA ASN A 134 1.02 -14.85 15.45
C ASN A 134 1.22 -14.68 13.93
N LEU A 135 1.64 -13.48 13.49
CA LEU A 135 1.89 -13.22 12.07
C LEU A 135 3.05 -14.06 11.54
N GLN A 136 3.99 -14.50 12.38
CA GLN A 136 5.06 -15.42 11.96
C GLN A 136 4.52 -16.82 11.66
N GLU A 137 3.54 -17.30 12.40
CA GLU A 137 2.87 -18.58 12.11
C GLU A 137 2.06 -18.46 10.82
N LEU A 138 1.33 -17.36 10.63
CA LEU A 138 0.64 -17.08 9.37
C LEU A 138 1.61 -17.00 8.20
N LYS A 139 2.76 -16.33 8.36
CA LYS A 139 3.82 -16.26 7.34
C LYS A 139 4.28 -17.68 6.97
N LYS A 140 4.65 -18.50 7.96
CA LYS A 140 5.11 -19.88 7.75
C LYS A 140 4.06 -20.74 7.06
N LEU A 141 2.80 -20.65 7.47
CA LEU A 141 1.70 -21.37 6.85
C LEU A 141 1.51 -20.93 5.40
N LEU A 142 1.41 -19.62 5.17
CA LEU A 142 1.15 -19.05 3.85
C LEU A 142 2.22 -19.45 2.82
N THR A 143 3.49 -19.51 3.23
CA THR A 143 4.61 -19.90 2.36
C THR A 143 4.98 -21.38 2.45
N SER A 144 4.10 -22.23 3.02
CA SER A 144 4.36 -23.67 3.17
C SER A 144 4.13 -24.45 1.87
N GLU A 145 4.76 -25.62 1.74
CA GLU A 145 4.51 -26.53 0.61
C GLU A 145 3.06 -27.01 0.58
N THR A 146 2.43 -27.23 1.74
CA THR A 146 1.02 -27.62 1.82
C THR A 146 0.09 -26.54 1.26
N THR A 147 0.33 -25.27 1.61
CA THR A 147 -0.42 -24.15 1.03
C THR A 147 -0.11 -23.98 -0.46
N TRP A 148 1.13 -24.22 -0.89
CA TRP A 148 1.46 -24.23 -2.31
C TRP A 148 0.66 -25.28 -3.09
N GLN A 149 0.62 -26.53 -2.61
CA GLN A 149 -0.18 -27.59 -3.23
C GLN A 149 -1.67 -27.23 -3.32
N TYR A 150 -2.20 -26.54 -2.30
CA TYR A 150 -3.56 -26.05 -2.34
C TYR A 150 -3.75 -24.99 -3.44
N ILE A 151 -2.87 -23.99 -3.49
CA ILE A 151 -2.90 -22.90 -4.49
C ILE A 151 -2.79 -23.48 -5.90
N GLU A 152 -1.81 -24.36 -6.15
CA GLU A 152 -1.57 -24.98 -7.46
C GLU A 152 -2.76 -25.77 -8.00
N ASN A 153 -3.53 -26.40 -7.11
CA ASN A 153 -4.71 -27.20 -7.47
C ASN A 153 -6.01 -26.39 -7.58
N LYS A 154 -6.09 -25.18 -6.98
CA LYS A 154 -7.36 -24.43 -6.85
C LYS A 154 -7.36 -23.07 -7.55
N CYS A 155 -6.21 -22.44 -7.70
CA CYS A 155 -6.10 -21.11 -8.28
C CYS A 155 -6.06 -21.14 -9.81
N LYS A 156 -6.38 -19.99 -10.42
CA LYS A 156 -6.37 -19.85 -11.87
C LYS A 156 -4.96 -19.57 -12.35
N TYR A 157 -4.54 -20.26 -13.41
CA TYR A 157 -3.30 -19.96 -14.10
C TYR A 157 -3.44 -18.67 -14.93
N TYR A 158 -2.53 -17.74 -14.66
CA TYR A 158 -2.30 -16.54 -15.45
C TYR A 158 -1.02 -16.67 -16.27
N ALA A 159 -0.87 -15.79 -17.26
CA ALA A 159 0.26 -15.79 -18.16
C ALA A 159 1.61 -15.81 -17.41
N SER A 160 2.61 -16.45 -18.01
CA SER A 160 3.97 -16.61 -17.43
C SER A 160 4.04 -17.45 -16.16
N GLY A 161 3.02 -18.29 -15.88
CA GLY A 161 3.04 -19.28 -14.80
C GLY A 161 2.72 -18.72 -13.41
N TYR A 162 2.03 -17.58 -13.32
CA TYR A 162 1.55 -17.00 -12.06
C TYR A 162 0.15 -17.55 -11.71
N LEU A 163 -0.13 -17.66 -10.41
CA LEU A 163 -1.44 -18.03 -9.86
C LEU A 163 -2.04 -16.85 -9.09
N ASP A 164 -3.34 -16.61 -9.26
CA ASP A 164 -4.18 -15.63 -8.52
C ASP A 164 -5.26 -16.38 -7.71
#